data_AF-A0A3B9A5J4-F1
#
_entry.id   AF-A0A3B9A5J4-F1
#
_cell.length_a   1.000
_cell.length_b   1.000
_cell.length_c   1.000
_cell.angle_alpha   90.00
_cell.angle_beta   90.00
_cell.angle_gamma   90.00
#
_symmetry.space_group_name_H-M   'P 1'
#
loop_
_entity.id
_entity.type
_entity.pdbx_description
1 polymer ?
#
loop_
_entity_poly.entity_id
_entity_poly.type
_entity_poly.pdbx_seq_one_letter_code
_entity_poly.pdbx_strand_id
1 'polypeptide(L)'
;FTIATQNVPPARWHGVSLYPMDGRTADVMWSEEPERVLSVIEETRKQHTLLVVDANPAHPLFGQLSTSRPGRINLIVTSPRDDALLQAKRLADELGQEVQLVLNMARSLADRAGAQAAVTLPFNENWANALDPRLSDPILELIYPGWSRRSK
;
A
#
# COMPACT_ATOMS: atom_id res chain seq x y z
N PHE A 1 8.87 -9.14 16.19
CA PHE A 1 7.45 -9.33 16.57
C PHE A 1 7.12 -8.56 17.83
N THR A 2 7.56 -9.02 19.00
CA THR A 2 7.39 -8.38 20.33
C THR A 2 7.65 -6.88 20.37
N ILE A 3 8.76 -6.39 19.82
CA ILE A 3 9.07 -4.95 19.93
C ILE A 3 8.21 -4.15 18.93
N ALA A 4 7.97 -4.71 17.73
CA ALA A 4 7.24 -4.02 16.66
C ALA A 4 5.75 -3.86 16.92
N THR A 5 5.14 -4.91 17.48
CA THR A 5 3.73 -4.88 17.83
C THR A 5 3.53 -4.59 19.32
N GLN A 6 4.59 -4.22 20.06
CA GLN A 6 4.55 -4.02 21.52
C GLN A 6 3.95 -5.21 22.30
N ASN A 7 4.33 -6.44 21.91
CA ASN A 7 3.76 -7.71 22.38
C ASN A 7 2.27 -7.89 22.11
N VAL A 8 1.65 -7.02 21.31
CA VAL A 8 0.26 -7.20 20.90
C VAL A 8 0.23 -8.29 19.81
N PRO A 9 -0.58 -9.35 19.99
CA PRO A 9 -0.79 -10.33 18.94
C PRO A 9 -1.51 -9.66 17.75
N PRO A 10 -1.35 -10.19 16.53
CA PRO A 10 -2.00 -9.59 15.37
C PRO A 10 -3.50 -9.71 15.51
N ALA A 11 -4.21 -8.59 15.28
CA ALA A 11 -5.66 -8.63 15.19
C ALA A 11 -6.05 -9.42 13.95
N ARG A 12 -7.10 -10.25 14.05
CA ARG A 12 -7.59 -11.05 12.92
C ARG A 12 -9.00 -10.63 12.54
N TRP A 13 -9.23 -10.40 11.25
CA TRP A 13 -10.52 -10.00 10.71
C TRP A 13 -10.74 -10.64 9.34
N HIS A 14 -11.73 -11.53 9.21
CA HIS A 14 -12.03 -12.27 7.96
C HIS A 14 -10.80 -12.88 7.25
N GLY A 15 -9.87 -13.45 8.03
CA GLY A 15 -8.63 -14.06 7.50
C GLY A 15 -7.50 -13.06 7.22
N VAL A 16 -7.72 -11.76 7.41
CA VAL A 16 -6.70 -10.72 7.38
C VAL A 16 -6.04 -10.63 8.76
N SER A 17 -4.71 -10.71 8.80
CA SER A 17 -3.92 -10.43 9.98
C SER A 17 -3.42 -8.98 9.93
N LEU A 18 -3.85 -8.15 10.88
CA LEU A 18 -3.38 -6.78 11.05
C LEU A 18 -2.30 -6.75 12.13
N TYR A 19 -1.14 -6.23 11.74
CA TYR A 19 0.00 -6.02 12.63
C TYR A 19 0.10 -4.52 12.92
N PRO A 20 -0.58 -4.01 13.97
CA PRO A 20 -0.48 -2.60 14.31
C PRO A 20 0.96 -2.31 14.74
N MET A 21 1.47 -1.17 14.28
CA MET A 21 2.77 -0.67 14.67
C MET A 21 2.60 0.73 15.24
N ASP A 22 3.07 0.96 16.46
CA ASP A 22 3.17 2.31 17.00
C ASP A 22 4.30 3.03 16.27
N GLY A 23 3.99 4.16 15.64
CA GLY A 23 4.96 4.94 14.84
C GLY A 23 6.22 5.31 15.62
N ARG A 24 6.13 5.58 16.93
CA ARG A 24 7.34 5.91 17.73
C ARG A 24 8.22 4.69 17.98
N THR A 25 7.59 3.53 18.19
CA THR A 25 8.31 2.28 18.40
C THR A 25 8.86 1.75 17.08
N ALA A 26 8.17 2.02 15.97
CA ALA A 26 8.68 1.85 14.63
C ALA A 26 9.94 2.71 14.45
N ASP A 27 9.88 4.02 14.64
CA ASP A 27 11.04 4.89 14.40
C ASP A 27 12.30 4.46 15.19
N VAL A 28 12.14 4.01 16.45
CA VAL A 28 13.25 3.53 17.28
C VAL A 28 13.79 2.17 16.81
N MET A 29 12.94 1.16 16.68
CA MET A 29 13.42 -0.16 16.23
C MET A 29 14.00 -0.13 14.82
N TRP A 30 13.46 0.71 13.94
CA TRP A 30 13.86 0.73 12.54
C TRP A 30 15.15 1.53 12.34
N SER A 31 15.53 2.37 13.30
CA SER A 31 16.85 3.01 13.36
C SER A 31 17.90 2.16 14.06
N GLU A 32 17.54 1.39 15.10
CA GLU A 32 18.50 0.58 15.87
C GLU A 32 18.69 -0.85 15.34
N GLU A 33 17.64 -1.50 14.82
CA GLU A 33 17.66 -2.91 14.40
C GLU A 33 16.91 -3.15 13.05
N PRO A 34 17.28 -2.46 11.95
CA PRO A 34 16.56 -2.53 10.68
C PRO A 34 16.46 -3.95 10.10
N GLU A 35 17.53 -4.74 10.21
CA GLU A 35 17.58 -6.12 9.71
C GLU A 35 16.58 -7.04 10.42
N ARG A 36 16.33 -6.81 11.71
CA ARG A 36 15.37 -7.58 12.49
C ARG A 36 13.94 -7.29 12.04
N VAL A 37 13.65 -6.05 11.68
CA VAL A 37 12.36 -5.67 11.13
C VAL A 37 12.14 -6.33 9.77
N LEU A 38 13.13 -6.24 8.87
CA LEU A 38 13.07 -6.90 7.56
C LEU A 38 12.85 -8.41 7.69
N SER A 39 13.51 -9.07 8.65
CA SER A 39 13.31 -10.51 8.87
C SER A 39 11.89 -10.84 9.33
N VAL A 40 11.29 -9.99 10.18
CA VAL A 40 9.89 -10.16 10.60
C VAL A 40 8.93 -9.99 9.43
N ILE A 41 9.19 -9.01 8.55
CA ILE A 41 8.39 -8.78 7.33
C ILE A 41 8.50 -10.00 6.39
N GLU A 42 9.71 -10.51 6.14
CA GLU A 42 9.92 -11.68 5.30
C GLU A 42 9.30 -12.95 5.90
N GLU A 43 9.40 -13.15 7.21
CA GLU A 43 8.74 -14.30 7.85
C GLU A 43 7.23 -14.18 7.79
N THR A 44 6.67 -12.98 8.00
CA THR A 44 5.24 -12.73 7.83
C THR A 44 4.80 -13.03 6.40
N ARG A 45 5.59 -12.63 5.39
CA ARG A 45 5.31 -12.90 3.98
C ARG A 45 5.21 -14.40 3.68
N LYS A 46 6.07 -15.24 4.27
CA LYS A 46 6.03 -16.71 4.05
C LYS A 46 4.74 -17.36 4.56
N GLN A 47 4.11 -16.76 5.57
CA GLN A 47 2.92 -17.30 6.22
C GLN A 47 1.60 -16.81 5.59
N HIS A 48 1.65 -15.89 4.60
CA HIS A 48 0.47 -15.24 4.02
C HIS A 48 0.52 -15.26 2.49
N THR A 49 -0.64 -15.35 1.85
CA THR A 49 -0.76 -15.27 0.38
C THR A 49 -0.47 -13.86 -0.15
N LEU A 50 -0.79 -12.83 0.62
CA LEU A 50 -0.57 -11.42 0.30
C LEU A 50 -0.08 -10.69 1.55
N LEU A 51 0.96 -9.88 1.38
CA LEU A 51 1.43 -8.94 2.39
C LEU A 51 1.27 -7.53 1.83
N VAL A 52 0.50 -6.70 2.54
CA VAL A 52 0.36 -5.27 2.24
C VAL A 52 1.14 -4.50 3.30
N VAL A 53 2.00 -3.58 2.85
CA VAL A 53 2.75 -2.69 3.73
C VAL A 53 2.32 -1.26 3.42
N ASP A 54 1.73 -0.60 4.40
CA ASP A 54 1.52 0.86 4.33
C ASP A 54 2.86 1.55 4.60
N ALA A 55 3.46 2.11 3.56
CA ALA A 55 4.84 2.58 3.58
C ALA A 55 4.91 4.10 3.38
N ASN A 56 5.46 4.79 4.38
CA ASN A 56 5.76 6.22 4.28
C ASN A 56 7.10 6.43 3.53
N PRO A 57 7.16 7.23 2.44
CA PRO A 57 8.39 7.52 1.72
C PRO A 57 9.50 8.14 2.58
N ALA A 58 9.14 8.86 3.66
CA ALA A 58 10.11 9.44 4.59
C ALA A 58 10.73 8.39 5.55
N HIS A 59 10.26 7.15 5.51
CA HIS A 59 10.69 6.11 6.44
C HIS A 59 12.07 5.53 6.04
N PRO A 60 13.02 5.31 6.98
CA PRO A 60 14.39 4.85 6.66
C PRO A 60 14.48 3.57 5.81
N LEU A 61 13.59 2.60 6.03
CA LEU A 61 13.56 1.36 5.25
C LEU A 61 12.68 1.43 3.99
N PHE A 62 12.12 2.58 3.66
CA PHE A 62 11.28 2.75 2.47
C PHE A 62 12.01 2.23 1.23
N GLY A 63 13.27 2.61 1.02
CA GLY A 63 14.05 2.15 -0.14
C GLY A 63 14.16 0.62 -0.23
N GLN A 64 14.32 -0.08 0.89
CA GLN A 64 14.41 -1.54 0.92
C GLN A 64 13.05 -2.22 0.68
N LEU A 65 11.98 -1.60 1.18
CA LEU A 65 10.60 -2.04 0.98
C LEU A 65 10.11 -1.78 -0.44
N SER A 66 10.57 -0.71 -1.08
CA SER A 66 10.16 -0.29 -2.42
C SER A 66 11.08 -0.81 -3.52
N THR A 67 12.28 -1.32 -3.20
CA THR A 67 13.17 -1.95 -4.19
C THR A 67 12.44 -3.01 -4.99
N SER A 68 12.48 -2.92 -6.32
CA SER A 68 11.87 -3.89 -7.25
C SER A 68 12.39 -5.30 -7.01
N ARG A 69 11.45 -6.26 -6.93
CA ARG A 69 11.70 -7.70 -6.73
C ARG A 69 10.52 -8.49 -7.31
N PRO A 70 10.74 -9.73 -7.80
CA PRO A 70 9.65 -10.57 -8.30
C PRO A 70 8.52 -10.73 -7.29
N GLY A 71 7.28 -10.48 -7.73
CA GLY A 71 6.08 -10.60 -6.89
C GLY A 71 5.83 -9.42 -5.95
N ARG A 72 6.62 -8.34 -6.05
CA ARG A 72 6.37 -7.06 -5.37
C ARG A 72 5.82 -6.06 -6.37
N ILE A 73 4.80 -5.30 -5.96
CA ILE A 73 4.22 -4.22 -6.76
C ILE A 73 4.12 -2.99 -5.87
N ASN A 74 4.66 -1.87 -6.33
CA ASN A 74 4.57 -0.61 -5.62
C ASN A 74 3.33 0.16 -6.12
N LEU A 75 2.40 0.46 -5.20
CA LEU A 75 1.24 1.27 -5.47
C LEU A 75 1.42 2.66 -4.85
N ILE A 76 1.46 3.71 -5.68
CA ILE A 76 1.45 5.09 -5.19
C ILE A 76 0.02 5.58 -5.20
N VAL A 77 -0.54 5.82 -4.01
CA VAL A 77 -1.89 6.36 -3.86
C VAL A 77 -1.81 7.89 -3.82
N THR A 78 -2.58 8.55 -4.68
CA THR A 78 -2.64 10.01 -4.73
C THR A 78 -4.09 10.51 -4.87
N SER A 79 -4.29 11.81 -4.70
CA SER A 79 -5.58 12.48 -4.95
C SER A 79 -5.49 13.38 -6.20
N PRO A 80 -6.61 13.88 -6.74
CA PRO A 80 -6.57 14.73 -7.93
C PRO A 80 -5.97 16.12 -7.70
N ARG A 81 -5.57 16.47 -6.47
CA ARG A 81 -4.93 17.75 -6.19
C ARG A 81 -3.59 17.84 -6.90
N ASP A 82 -3.30 18.99 -7.51
CA ASP A 82 -2.09 19.19 -8.31
C ASP A 82 -0.79 18.93 -7.52
N ASP A 83 -0.74 19.34 -6.25
CA ASP A 83 0.41 19.11 -5.38
C ASP A 83 0.61 17.60 -5.09
N ALA A 84 -0.47 16.88 -4.79
CA ALA A 84 -0.44 15.45 -4.56
C ALA A 84 -0.03 14.66 -5.83
N LEU A 85 -0.54 15.08 -6.99
CA LEU A 85 -0.15 14.50 -8.28
C LEU A 85 1.33 14.75 -8.59
N LEU A 86 1.81 15.97 -8.36
CA LEU A 86 3.21 16.32 -8.58
C LEU A 86 4.16 15.47 -7.70
N GLN A 87 3.84 15.32 -6.42
CA GLN A 87 4.65 14.49 -5.51
C GLN A 87 4.59 13.01 -5.88
N ALA A 88 3.41 12.51 -6.26
CA ALA A 88 3.26 11.13 -6.67
C ALA A 88 4.05 10.80 -7.95
N LYS A 89 4.10 11.73 -8.91
CA LYS A 89 4.93 11.59 -10.12
C LYS A 89 6.41 11.60 -9.80
N ARG A 90 6.87 12.52 -8.93
CA ARG A 90 8.27 12.54 -8.46
C ARG A 90 8.66 11.23 -7.78
N LEU A 91 7.82 10.72 -6.89
CA LEU A 91 8.07 9.44 -6.22
C LEU A 91 8.09 8.27 -7.21
N ALA A 92 7.22 8.28 -8.22
CA ALA A 92 7.24 7.27 -9.28
C ALA A 92 8.57 7.30 -10.06
N ASP A 93 9.05 8.50 -10.39
CA ASP A 93 10.34 8.70 -11.08
C ASP A 93 11.53 8.21 -10.22
N GLU A 94 11.48 8.44 -8.89
CA GLU A 94 12.50 7.98 -7.94
C GLU A 94 12.53 6.46 -7.78
N LEU A 95 11.37 5.80 -7.78
CA LEU A 95 11.25 4.36 -7.62
C LEU A 95 11.53 3.57 -8.92
N GLY A 96 11.35 4.21 -10.08
CA GLY A 96 11.66 3.62 -11.38
C GLY A 96 10.59 2.63 -11.86
N GLN A 97 11.00 1.41 -12.23
CA GLN A 97 10.11 0.42 -12.85
C GLN A 97 9.19 -0.27 -11.81
N GLU A 98 8.06 -0.81 -12.29
CA GLU A 98 7.08 -1.57 -11.48
C GLU A 98 6.28 -0.75 -10.45
N VAL A 99 6.11 0.55 -10.72
CA VAL A 99 5.24 1.44 -9.96
C VAL A 99 3.92 1.63 -10.68
N GLN A 100 2.81 1.56 -9.95
CA GLN A 100 1.49 1.84 -10.47
C GLN A 100 0.86 2.99 -9.68
N LEU A 101 0.40 4.00 -10.39
CA LEU A 101 -0.28 5.13 -9.79
C LEU A 101 -1.76 4.81 -9.59
N VAL A 102 -2.27 5.04 -8.38
CA VAL A 102 -3.68 4.89 -8.01
C VAL A 102 -4.24 6.26 -7.69
N LEU A 103 -5.14 6.76 -8.53
CA LEU A 103 -5.86 8.00 -8.29
C LEU A 103 -7.07 7.71 -7.41
N ASN A 104 -6.99 8.09 -6.14
CA ASN A 104 -8.09 8.03 -5.20
C ASN A 104 -8.89 9.33 -5.22
N MET A 105 -10.15 9.30 -4.77
CA MET A 105 -11.01 10.47 -4.59
C MET A 105 -11.29 11.27 -5.87
N ALA A 106 -11.30 10.62 -7.03
CA ALA A 106 -11.63 11.28 -8.30
C ALA A 106 -13.14 11.61 -8.38
N ARG A 107 -13.46 12.88 -8.64
CA ARG A 107 -14.84 13.39 -8.76
C ARG A 107 -15.25 13.58 -10.21
N SER A 108 -14.33 13.99 -11.07
CA SER A 108 -14.63 14.41 -12.45
C SER A 108 -13.83 13.63 -13.50
N LEU A 109 -14.17 13.80 -14.79
CA LEU A 109 -13.35 13.30 -15.90
C LEU A 109 -12.04 14.09 -16.04
N ALA A 110 -12.04 15.38 -15.69
CA ALA A 110 -10.84 16.22 -15.73
C ALA A 110 -9.77 15.72 -14.75
N ASP A 111 -10.20 15.30 -13.55
CA ASP A 111 -9.34 14.71 -12.51
C ASP A 111 -8.56 13.50 -13.04
N ARG A 112 -9.20 12.70 -13.91
CA ARG A 112 -8.64 11.46 -14.46
C ARG A 112 -7.65 11.73 -15.58
N ALA A 113 -7.96 12.72 -16.43
CA ALA A 113 -7.17 13.03 -17.62
C ALA A 113 -5.74 13.47 -17.28
N GLY A 114 -5.55 14.19 -16.17
CA GLY A 114 -4.22 14.70 -15.76
C GLY A 114 -3.34 13.68 -15.00
N ALA A 115 -3.93 12.60 -14.49
CA ALA A 115 -3.26 11.68 -13.58
C ALA A 115 -2.52 10.54 -14.30
N GLN A 116 -2.99 10.09 -15.46
CA GLN A 116 -2.47 8.87 -16.13
C GLN A 116 -2.36 7.67 -15.17
N ALA A 117 -3.33 7.53 -14.26
CA ALA A 117 -3.32 6.50 -13.24
C ALA A 117 -3.75 5.14 -13.79
N ALA A 118 -3.12 4.07 -13.31
CA ALA A 118 -3.48 2.70 -13.66
C ALA A 118 -4.83 2.30 -13.06
N VAL A 119 -5.15 2.82 -11.88
CA VAL A 119 -6.44 2.63 -11.20
C VAL A 119 -7.00 3.99 -10.80
N THR A 120 -8.29 4.18 -11.02
CA THR A 120 -9.04 5.35 -10.54
C THR A 120 -10.16 4.91 -9.63
N LEU A 121 -10.15 5.38 -8.39
CA LEU A 121 -11.20 5.15 -7.41
C LEU A 121 -12.10 6.38 -7.29
N PRO A 122 -13.42 6.20 -7.23
CA PRO A 122 -14.33 7.34 -7.19
C PRO A 122 -14.32 8.01 -5.82
N PHE A 123 -14.72 9.27 -5.81
CA PHE A 123 -14.96 10.02 -4.60
C PHE A 123 -16.10 9.43 -3.77
N ASN A 124 -15.82 9.12 -2.50
CA ASN A 124 -16.82 8.74 -1.51
C ASN A 124 -16.29 9.03 -0.10
N GLU A 125 -16.97 9.92 0.63
CA GLU A 125 -16.58 10.32 2.00
C GLU A 125 -16.82 9.19 3.02
N ASN A 126 -17.65 8.21 2.68
CA ASN A 126 -18.04 7.13 3.56
C ASN A 126 -17.23 5.84 3.33
N TRP A 127 -16.10 5.90 2.61
CA TRP A 127 -15.29 4.70 2.35
C TRP A 127 -14.87 3.95 3.61
N ALA A 128 -14.53 4.67 4.68
CA ALA A 128 -14.17 4.04 5.96
C ALA A 128 -15.34 3.31 6.63
N ASN A 129 -16.57 3.68 6.29
CA ASN A 129 -17.80 3.16 6.91
C ASN A 129 -18.50 2.09 6.06
N ALA A 130 -18.23 2.08 4.75
CA ALA A 130 -18.80 1.13 3.81
C ALA A 130 -17.73 0.15 3.34
N LEU A 131 -17.73 -1.05 3.90
CA LEU A 131 -17.00 -2.20 3.38
C LEU A 131 -17.62 -2.65 2.05
N ASP A 132 -17.42 -1.88 0.96
CA ASP A 132 -17.75 -2.34 -0.39
C ASP A 132 -16.55 -3.11 -0.96
N PRO A 133 -16.56 -4.46 -0.97
CA PRO A 133 -15.45 -5.26 -1.48
C PRO A 133 -15.19 -5.06 -2.99
N ARG A 134 -16.11 -4.43 -3.74
CA ARG A 134 -15.88 -4.12 -5.16
C ARG A 134 -14.78 -3.09 -5.38
N LEU A 135 -14.40 -2.35 -4.34
CA LEU A 135 -13.27 -1.44 -4.37
C LEU A 135 -11.93 -2.13 -4.60
N SER A 136 -11.78 -3.36 -4.11
CA SER A 136 -10.53 -4.07 -4.28
C SER A 136 -10.36 -4.62 -5.69
N ASP A 137 -11.46 -4.82 -6.45
CA ASP A 137 -11.39 -5.47 -7.76
C ASP A 137 -10.43 -4.76 -8.74
N PRO A 138 -10.48 -3.44 -8.95
CA PRO A 138 -9.53 -2.76 -9.85
C PRO A 138 -8.07 -2.92 -9.43
N ILE A 139 -7.80 -2.97 -8.12
CA ILE A 139 -6.45 -3.15 -7.57
C ILE A 139 -6.02 -4.62 -7.73
N LEU A 140 -6.91 -5.57 -7.49
CA LEU A 140 -6.62 -7.01 -7.62
C LEU A 140 -6.42 -7.42 -9.09
N GLU A 141 -7.16 -6.83 -10.04
CA GLU A 141 -6.94 -6.99 -11.49
C GLU A 141 -5.55 -6.54 -11.92
N LEU A 142 -5.05 -5.47 -11.30
CA LEU A 142 -3.72 -4.94 -11.56
C LEU A 142 -2.62 -5.87 -11.00
N ILE A 143 -2.86 -6.49 -9.85
CA ILE A 143 -1.87 -7.32 -9.14
C ILE A 143 -1.85 -8.77 -9.65
N TYR A 144 -3.01 -9.34 -9.97
CA TYR A 144 -3.18 -10.75 -10.32
C TYR A 144 -3.75 -10.91 -11.74
N PRO A 145 -2.89 -11.19 -12.74
CA PRO A 145 -3.34 -11.51 -14.08
C PRO A 145 -4.30 -12.71 -14.07
N GLY A 146 -5.58 -12.47 -14.35
CA GLY A 146 -6.64 -13.49 -14.29
C GLY A 146 -7.64 -13.32 -13.14
N TRP A 147 -7.52 -12.28 -12.31
CA TRP A 147 -8.59 -11.91 -11.39
C TRP A 147 -9.85 -11.52 -12.18
N SER A 148 -10.90 -12.33 -12.07
CA SER A 148 -12.20 -12.03 -12.65
C SER A 148 -13.05 -11.27 -11.63
N ARG A 149 -13.56 -10.09 -11.98
CA ARG A 149 -14.55 -9.39 -11.14
C ARG A 149 -15.66 -10.35 -10.77
N ARG A 150 -16.10 -10.30 -9.52
CA ARG A 150 -17.31 -11.02 -9.13
C ARG A 150 -18.47 -10.44 -9.95
N SER A 151 -19.00 -11.25 -10.88
CA SER A 151 -20.31 -11.02 -11.47
C SER A 151 -21.34 -10.93 -10.34
N LYS A 152 -22.30 -10.02 -10.49
CA LYS A 152 -23.38 -9.75 -9.53
C LYS A 152 -24.06 -11.02 -9.03
#